data_AF-A0A7Y3MW67-F1
#
_entry.id   AF-A0A7Y3MW67-F1
#
_cell.length_a   1.000
_cell.length_b   1.000
_cell.length_c   1.000
_cell.angle_alpha   90.00
_cell.angle_beta   90.00
_cell.angle_gamma   90.00
#
_symmetry.space_group_name_H-M   'P 1'
#
loop_
_entity.id
_entity.type
_entity.pdbx_description
1 polymer ?
#
loop_
_entity_poly.entity_id
_entity_poly.type
_entity_poly.pdbx_seq_one_letter_code
_entity_poly.pdbx_strand_id
1 'polypeptide(L)' 'MEIFDRMSRRKHEQLVFWSEPKLGYRGIVAIHDTTLGPALGGTRFWNYATDEEAIIDALRLSRGMTYKAAITG' A
#
# COMPACT_ATOMS: atom_id res chain seq x y z
N MET A 1 2.09 -9.71 14.42
CA MET A 1 1.15 -9.08 13.48
C MET A 1 1.11 -9.94 12.24
N GLU A 2 -0.04 -10.54 11.93
CA GLU A 2 -0.19 -11.35 10.71
C GLU A 2 -0.50 -10.43 9.52
N ILE A 3 0.52 -10.03 8.76
CA ILE A 3 0.39 -9.17 7.57
C ILE A 3 -0.59 -9.80 6.56
N PHE A 4 -0.51 -11.12 6.39
CA PHE A 4 -1.40 -11.88 5.52
C PHE A 4 -2.87 -11.78 5.94
N ASP A 5 -3.18 -11.77 7.23
CA ASP A 5 -4.56 -11.56 7.70
C ASP A 5 -5.08 -10.17 7.33
N ARG A 6 -4.25 -9.13 7.49
CA ARG A 6 -4.63 -7.76 7.13
C ARG A 6 -4.86 -7.62 5.62
N MET A 7 -4.00 -8.21 4.80
CA MET A 7 -4.15 -8.25 3.35
C MET A 7 -5.41 -9.03 2.95
N SER A 8 -5.61 -10.23 3.49
CA SER A 8 -6.76 -11.09 3.20
C SER A 8 -8.09 -10.43 3.55
N ARG A 9 -8.21 -9.80 4.74
CA ARG A 9 -9.41 -9.08 5.17
C ARG A 9 -9.86 -7.99 4.20
N ARG A 10 -8.92 -7.40 3.46
CA ARG A 10 -9.18 -6.32 2.49
C ARG A 10 -8.95 -6.75 1.05
N LYS A 11 -8.65 -8.03 0.80
CA LYS A 11 -8.38 -8.61 -0.53
C LYS A 11 -7.25 -7.91 -1.28
N HIS A 12 -6.20 -7.48 -0.58
CA HIS A 12 -5.02 -6.92 -1.24
C HIS A 12 -4.27 -7.97 -2.04
N GLU A 13 -3.93 -7.66 -3.29
CA GLU A 13 -3.11 -8.51 -4.14
C GLU A 13 -1.64 -8.55 -3.69
N GLN A 14 -1.03 -7.39 -3.38
CA GLN A 14 0.41 -7.32 -3.11
C GLN A 14 0.77 -6.28 -2.06
N LEU A 15 1.83 -6.57 -1.30
CA LEU A 15 2.53 -5.64 -0.43
C LEU A 15 4.03 -5.84 -0.60
N VAL A 16 4.72 -4.80 -1.08
CA VAL A 16 6.15 -4.85 -1.41
C VAL A 16 6.90 -3.90 -0.48
N PHE A 17 7.92 -4.42 0.19
CA PHE A 17 8.81 -3.65 1.05
C PHE A 17 10.11 -3.35 0.33
N TRP A 18 10.55 -2.10 0.39
CA TRP A 18 11.84 -1.66 -0.13
C TRP A 18 12.70 -1.15 1.02
N SER A 19 13.96 -1.57 1.06
CA SER A 19 14.94 -1.08 2.03
C SER A 19 16.27 -0.86 1.32
N GLU A 20 16.78 0.36 1.36
CA GLU A 20 18.13 0.70 0.91
C GLU A 20 18.90 1.34 2.06
N PRO A 21 19.64 0.53 2.85
CA PRO A 21 20.34 0.98 4.04
C PRO A 21 21.39 2.05 3.77
N LYS A 22 22.04 2.05 2.59
CA LYS A 22 23.09 3.04 2.26
C LYS A 22 22.52 4.45 2.12
N LEU A 23 21.25 4.55 1.72
CA LEU A 23 20.51 5.81 1.58
C LEU A 23 19.58 6.09 2.76
N GLY A 24 19.48 5.16 3.72
CA GLY A 24 18.49 5.20 4.79
C GLY A 24 17.04 5.13 4.30
N TYR A 25 16.82 4.66 3.06
CA TYR A 25 15.50 4.66 2.45
C TYR A 25 14.71 3.42 2.86
N ARG A 26 13.44 3.63 3.22
CA ARG A 26 12.45 2.59 3.47
C ARG A 26 11.16 2.96 2.74
N GLY A 27 10.62 2.02 1.97
CA GLY A 27 9.44 2.22 1.15
C GLY A 27 8.48 1.05 1.26
N ILE A 28 7.18 1.34 1.08
CA ILE A 28 6.13 0.34 1.06
C ILE A 28 5.25 0.64 -0.16
N VAL A 29 5.07 -0.35 -1.02
CA VAL A 29 4.13 -0.29 -2.14
C VAL A 29 3.01 -1.29 -1.85
N ALA A 30 1.77 -0.81 -1.79
CA ALA A 30 0.60 -1.65 -1.58
C ALA A 30 -0.28 -1.62 -2.84
N ILE A 31 -0.58 -2.80 -3.38
CA ILE A 31 -1.50 -2.98 -4.52
C ILE A 31 -2.74 -3.68 -4.00
N HIS A 32 -3.89 -3.00 -4.09
CA HIS A 32 -5.16 -3.55 -3.62
C HIS A 32 -5.80 -4.45 -4.68
N ASP A 33 -6.07 -3.93 -5.87
CA ASP A 33 -6.74 -4.65 -6.96
C ASP A 33 -6.31 -4.08 -8.32
N THR A 34 -6.05 -4.95 -9.29
CA THR A 34 -5.65 -4.62 -10.66
C THR A 34 -6.64 -5.11 -11.72
N THR A 35 -7.87 -5.47 -11.32
CA THR A 35 -8.91 -6.02 -12.21
C THR A 35 -9.24 -5.09 -13.38
N LEU A 36 -9.27 -3.78 -13.15
CA LEU A 36 -9.61 -2.76 -14.17
C LEU A 36 -8.38 -2.24 -14.93
N GLY A 37 -7.19 -2.77 -14.66
CA GLY A 37 -5.93 -2.36 -15.29
C GLY A 37 -4.80 -2.11 -14.29
N PRO A 38 -3.69 -1.51 -14.75
CA PRO A 38 -2.53 -1.23 -13.90
C PRO A 38 -2.90 -0.34 -12.70
N ALA A 39 -2.33 -0.66 -11.53
CA ALA A 39 -2.55 0.14 -10.33
C ALA A 39 -1.94 1.55 -10.48
N LEU A 40 -2.77 2.58 -10.29
CA LEU A 40 -2.37 3.98 -10.23
C LEU A 40 -2.50 4.51 -8.80
N GLY A 41 -1.45 5.11 -8.26
CA GLY A 41 -1.42 5.69 -6.93
C GLY A 41 -0.33 6.74 -6.78
N GLY A 42 -0.50 7.65 -5.82
CA GLY A 42 0.52 8.63 -5.47
C GLY A 42 1.54 8.08 -4.48
N THR A 43 2.75 8.65 -4.50
CA THR A 43 3.78 8.39 -3.50
C THR A 43 3.65 9.38 -2.35
N ARG A 44 3.59 8.87 -1.11
CA ARG A 44 3.57 9.69 0.11
C ARG A 44 4.90 9.55 0.84
N PHE A 45 5.53 10.68 1.15
CA PHE A 45 6.67 10.75 2.05
C PHE A 45 6.20 11.33 3.39
N TRP A 46 6.29 10.54 4.45
CA TRP A 46 5.75 10.90 5.77
C TRP A 46 6.52 10.22 6.90
N ASN A 47 6.60 10.89 8.06
CA ASN A 47 7.20 10.34 9.27
C ASN A 47 6.12 9.63 10.09
N TYR A 48 6.14 8.30 10.07
CA TYR A 48 5.30 7.46 10.93
C TYR A 48 6.01 7.16 12.25
N ALA A 49 5.26 6.98 13.34
CA ALA A 49 5.85 6.63 14.62
C ALA A 49 6.33 5.16 14.64
N THR A 50 5.68 4.30 13.85
CA THR A 50 6.03 2.89 13.72
C THR A 50 5.90 2.39 12.28
N ASP A 51 6.60 1.30 11.97
CA ASP A 51 6.46 0.63 10.66
C ASP A 51 5.05 0.06 10.46
N GLU A 52 4.36 -0.33 11.55
CA GLU A 52 2.97 -0.80 11.49
C GLU A 52 2.01 0.30 11.03
N GLU A 53 2.16 1.53 11.52
CA GLU A 53 1.35 2.66 11.06
C GLU A 53 1.54 2.91 9.56
N ALA A 54 2.78 2.84 9.06
CA ALA A 54 3.08 3.00 7.64
C ALA A 54 2.41 1.92 6.79
N ILE A 55 2.45 0.65 7.23
CA ILE A 55 1.81 -0.48 6.55
C ILE A 55 0.28 -0.31 6.53
N ILE A 56 -0.32 0.03 7.68
CA ILE A 56 -1.77 0.24 7.79
C ILE A 56 -2.21 1.37 6.85
N ASP A 57 -1.44 2.46 6.80
CA ASP A 57 -1.77 3.59 5.93
C ASP A 57 -1.63 3.23 4.45
N ALA A 58 -0.55 2.55 4.06
CA ALA A 58 -0.35 2.09 2.68
C ALA A 58 -1.50 1.19 2.20
N LEU A 59 -1.90 0.20 3.01
CA LEU A 59 -3.03 -0.69 2.71
C LEU A 59 -4.37 0.07 2.64
N ARG A 60 -4.58 1.06 3.50
CA ARG A 60 -5.80 1.88 3.53
C ARG A 60 -5.90 2.77 2.29
N LEU A 61 -4.81 3.43 1.91
CA LEU A 61 -4.76 4.35 0.77
C LEU A 61 -4.90 3.61 -0.56
N SER A 62 -4.19 2.49 -0.75
CA SER A 62 -4.28 1.71 -2.00
C SER A 62 -5.70 1.21 -2.28
N ARG A 63 -6.41 0.75 -1.23
CA ARG A 63 -7.83 0.39 -1.34
C ARG A 63 -8.69 1.59 -1.73
N GLY A 64 -8.47 2.75 -1.14
CA GLY A 64 -9.15 3.99 -1.51
C GLY A 64 -8.94 4.36 -2.98
N MET A 65 -7.72 4.18 -3.49
CA MET A 65 -7.38 4.43 -4.89
C MET A 65 -8.08 3.48 -5.85
N THR A 66 -8.23 2.18 -5.52
CA THR A 66 -9.04 1.26 -6.33
C THR A 66 -10.47 1.77 -6.47
N TYR A 67 -11.15 2.12 -5.37
CA TYR A 67 -12.52 2.61 -5.45
C TYR A 67 -12.62 3.93 -6.21
N LYS A 68 -11.67 4.85 -5.96
CA LYS A 68 -11.61 6.12 -6.69
C LYS A 68 -11.48 5.87 -8.19
N ALA A 69 -10.52 5.06 -8.62
CA ALA A 69 -10.30 4.75 -10.03
C ALA A 69 -11.52 4.04 -10.65
N ALA A 70 -12.15 3.11 -9.92
CA ALA A 70 -13.32 2.38 -10.41
C ALA A 70 -14.57 3.27 -10.64
N ILE A 71 -14.77 4.32 -9.83
CA ILE A 71 -15.91 5.24 -10.00
C ILE A 71 -15.62 6.40 -10.94
N THR A 72 -14.35 6.73 -11.18
CA THR A 72 -13.92 7.84 -12.04
C THR A 72 -13.35 7.36 -13.38
N GLY A 73 -13.81 6.20 -13.88
CA GLY A 73 -13.43 5.66 -15.20
C GLY A 73 -13.94 6.51 -16.36
#